data_AF-A0A2K3MTG3-F1
#
_entry.id   AF-A0A2K3MTG3-F1
#
_cell.length_a   1.000
_cell.length_b   1.000
_cell.length_c   1.000
_cell.angle_alpha   90.00
_cell.angle_beta   90.00
_cell.angle_gamma   90.00
#
_symmetry.space_group_name_H-M   'P 1'
#
loop_
_entity.id
_entity.type
_entity.pdbx_description
1 polymer ?
#
loop_
_entity_poly.entity_id
_entity_poly.type
_entity_poly.pdbx_seq_one_letter_code
_entity_poly.pdbx_strand_id
1 'polypeptide(L)'
;MATLSNATNIFWQDCQLGKPERQKLLNQKGCVVWITGLSGSGKSTLACSLSSELHSRGKLSYILDGDNLRHGLNKDLGFKAEDRTENIRRTGEVAKLFADAGLICVYMNMPLSLCEARDPKGLYKLARAGKIKGFTGIDDPYEPPLNCEIEIKEDSGVCPTPYVMAGKVVSYLEEKGYLEC
;
A
#
# COMPACT_ATOMS: atom_id res chain seq x y z
N MET A 1 -8.87 -26.62 6.74
CA MET A 1 -9.48 -25.41 7.32
C MET A 1 -8.90 -25.22 8.71
N ALA A 2 -7.97 -24.27 8.89
CA ALA A 2 -7.55 -23.87 10.22
C ALA A 2 -8.66 -22.96 10.78
N THR A 3 -9.33 -23.41 11.83
CA THR A 3 -10.26 -22.58 12.59
C THR A 3 -9.48 -21.41 13.17
N LEU A 4 -9.75 -20.19 12.69
CA LEU A 4 -9.29 -18.95 13.32
C LEU A 4 -9.86 -18.94 14.75
N SER A 5 -9.04 -19.32 15.74
CA SER A 5 -9.42 -19.14 17.13
C SER A 5 -9.38 -17.65 17.42
N ASN A 6 -10.53 -17.01 17.53
CA ASN A 6 -10.61 -15.63 17.97
C ASN A 6 -9.95 -15.53 19.36
N ALA A 7 -9.09 -14.52 19.54
CA ALA A 7 -8.49 -14.26 20.84
C ALA A 7 -9.61 -13.99 21.86
N THR A 8 -9.67 -14.80 22.91
CA THR A 8 -10.61 -14.64 24.03
C THR A 8 -9.91 -13.88 25.16
N ASN A 9 -10.69 -13.18 26.00
CA ASN A 9 -10.18 -12.43 27.17
C ASN A 9 -9.22 -11.28 26.83
N ILE A 10 -9.45 -10.58 25.71
CA ILE A 10 -8.73 -9.36 25.37
C ILE A 10 -9.56 -8.12 25.73
N PHE A 11 -8.89 -7.11 26.27
CA PHE A 11 -9.49 -5.82 26.62
C PHE A 11 -8.68 -4.73 25.93
N TRP A 12 -9.39 -3.79 25.28
CA TRP A 12 -8.74 -2.61 24.72
C TRP A 12 -8.20 -1.74 25.85
N GLN A 13 -6.96 -1.28 25.72
CA GLN A 13 -6.32 -0.43 26.71
C GLN A 13 -6.33 1.01 26.17
N ASP A 14 -7.16 1.85 26.77
CA ASP A 14 -7.25 3.25 26.38
C ASP A 14 -6.06 4.05 26.90
N CYS A 15 -5.57 4.96 26.05
CA CYS A 15 -4.56 5.95 26.42
C CYS A 15 -5.21 7.33 26.44
N GLN A 16 -4.77 8.20 27.35
CA GLN A 16 -5.24 9.60 27.42
C GLN A 16 -4.88 10.40 26.16
N LEU A 17 -3.87 9.95 25.39
CA LEU A 17 -3.50 10.54 24.11
C LEU A 17 -4.13 9.72 22.97
N GLY A 18 -5.12 10.31 22.30
CA GLY A 18 -5.83 9.72 21.19
C GLY A 18 -5.35 10.25 19.83
N LYS A 19 -6.12 9.89 18.80
CA LYS A 19 -5.91 10.35 17.43
C LYS A 19 -5.96 11.89 17.30
N PRO A 20 -6.90 12.63 17.93
CA PRO A 20 -6.95 14.09 17.79
C PRO A 20 -5.67 14.78 18.29
N GLU A 21 -5.12 14.33 19.42
CA GLU A 21 -3.91 14.91 20.00
C GLU A 21 -2.69 14.68 19.10
N ARG A 22 -2.56 13.48 18.53
CA ARG A 22 -1.48 13.15 17.58
C ARG A 22 -1.57 13.95 16.29
N GLN A 23 -2.78 14.09 15.74
CA GLN A 23 -3.00 14.88 14.52
C GLN A 23 -2.70 16.36 14.74
N LYS A 24 -3.10 16.91 15.89
CA LYS A 24 -2.78 18.28 16.28
C LYS A 24 -1.28 18.49 16.45
N LEU A 25 -0.57 17.54 17.08
CA LEU A 25 0.88 17.60 17.24
C LEU A 25 1.61 17.62 15.90
N LEU A 26 1.17 16.80 14.94
CA LEU A 26 1.79 16.71 13.62
C LEU A 26 1.26 17.74 12.62
N ASN A 27 0.23 18.53 12.97
CA ASN A 27 -0.50 19.41 12.07
C ASN A 27 -0.90 18.70 10.75
N GLN A 28 -1.46 17.50 10.86
CA GLN A 28 -1.96 16.68 9.75
C GLN A 28 -2.93 15.63 10.26
N LYS A 29 -3.76 15.07 9.36
CA LYS A 29 -4.63 13.92 9.67
C LYS A 29 -4.03 12.65 9.08
N GLY A 30 -3.96 11.61 9.90
CA GLY A 30 -3.45 10.32 9.45
C GLY A 30 -4.45 9.61 8.53
N CYS A 31 -3.95 9.05 7.44
CA CYS A 31 -4.74 8.34 6.43
C CYS A 31 -3.91 7.25 5.75
N VAL A 32 -4.58 6.40 4.97
CA VAL A 32 -3.92 5.39 4.14
C VAL A 32 -4.14 5.76 2.68
N VAL A 33 -3.05 6.03 1.97
CA VAL A 33 -3.02 6.17 0.51
C VAL A 33 -2.69 4.80 -0.07
N TRP A 34 -3.67 4.13 -0.64
CA TRP A 34 -3.51 2.80 -1.21
C TRP A 34 -3.17 2.89 -2.70
N ILE A 35 -1.90 2.73 -3.04
CA ILE A 35 -1.43 2.69 -4.42
C ILE A 35 -1.52 1.26 -4.92
N THR A 36 -2.46 1.03 -5.83
CA THR A 36 -2.58 -0.21 -6.60
C THR A 36 -2.26 0.06 -8.08
N GLY A 37 -1.83 -0.96 -8.80
CA GLY A 37 -1.41 -0.84 -10.19
C GLY A 37 -0.39 -1.90 -10.60
N LEU A 38 -0.05 -1.96 -11.89
CA LEU A 38 0.76 -3.03 -12.48
C LEU A 38 2.20 -3.03 -11.93
N SER A 39 2.92 -4.14 -11.91
CA SER A 39 4.37 -4.03 -11.65
C SER A 39 5.08 -3.28 -12.75
N GLY A 40 6.10 -2.55 -12.33
CA GLY A 40 6.78 -1.54 -13.12
C GLY A 40 5.89 -0.37 -13.54
N SER A 41 4.59 -0.31 -13.25
CA SER A 41 3.76 0.88 -13.55
C SER A 41 4.20 2.16 -12.83
N GLY A 42 5.32 2.11 -12.10
CA GLY A 42 5.88 3.24 -11.38
C GLY A 42 5.34 3.39 -9.97
N LYS A 43 4.66 2.40 -9.38
CA LYS A 43 4.11 2.51 -8.00
C LYS A 43 5.17 2.91 -6.97
N SER A 44 6.30 2.20 -6.92
CA SER A 44 7.38 2.53 -5.99
C SER A 44 7.96 3.91 -6.28
N THR A 45 8.08 4.27 -7.56
CA THR A 45 8.52 5.60 -7.96
C THR A 45 7.52 6.68 -7.52
N LEU A 46 6.22 6.45 -7.70
CA LEU A 46 5.13 7.32 -7.26
C LEU A 46 5.10 7.44 -5.74
N ALA A 47 5.21 6.33 -5.00
CA ALA A 47 5.24 6.35 -3.54
C ALA A 47 6.43 7.15 -3.02
N CYS A 48 7.61 6.97 -3.60
CA CYS A 48 8.79 7.76 -3.27
C CYS A 48 8.60 9.25 -3.61
N SER A 49 8.08 9.58 -4.80
CA SER A 49 7.81 10.96 -5.20
C SER A 49 6.76 11.62 -4.29
N LEU A 50 5.69 10.90 -3.94
CA LEU A 50 4.66 11.35 -3.02
C LEU A 50 5.23 11.58 -1.61
N SER A 51 6.03 10.65 -1.11
CA SER A 51 6.67 10.81 0.20
C SER A 51 7.63 12.02 0.22
N SER A 52 8.39 12.22 -0.86
CA SER A 52 9.26 13.40 -1.01
C SER A 52 8.47 14.72 -1.05
N GLU A 53 7.34 14.75 -1.75
CA GLU A 53 6.48 15.95 -1.83
C GLU A 53 5.75 16.23 -0.51
N LEU A 54 5.30 15.20 0.20
CA LEU A 54 4.75 15.37 1.54
C LEU A 54 5.81 15.88 2.51
N HIS A 55 7.03 15.36 2.42
CA HIS A 55 8.15 15.78 3.26
C HIS A 55 8.53 17.24 3.03
N SER A 56 8.58 17.70 1.77
CA SER A 56 8.88 19.11 1.45
C SER A 56 7.84 20.09 2.03
N ARG A 57 6.62 19.61 2.29
CA ARG A 57 5.52 20.34 2.95
C ARG A 57 5.47 20.16 4.47
N GLY A 58 6.49 19.54 5.06
CA GLY A 58 6.57 19.29 6.51
C GLY A 58 5.60 18.21 6.99
N LYS A 59 5.14 17.31 6.12
CA LYS A 59 4.20 16.24 6.46
C LYS A 59 4.92 14.93 6.66
N LEU A 60 4.52 14.20 7.70
CA LEU A 60 5.06 12.90 8.04
C LEU A 60 4.31 11.81 7.29
N SER A 61 5.04 11.10 6.43
CA SER A 61 4.54 9.95 5.68
C SER A 61 5.42 8.72 5.90
N TYR A 62 4.87 7.54 5.66
CA TYR A 62 5.61 6.29 5.70
C TYR A 62 5.16 5.35 4.59
N ILE A 63 6.11 4.71 3.91
CA ILE A 63 5.83 3.79 2.81
C ILE A 63 5.79 2.36 3.36
N LEU A 64 4.64 1.70 3.21
CA LEU A 64 4.51 0.27 3.42
C LEU A 64 4.60 -0.42 2.07
N ASP A 65 5.68 -1.16 1.87
CA ASP A 65 5.90 -1.99 0.68
C ASP A 65 5.76 -3.47 1.06
N GLY A 66 4.93 -4.19 0.31
CA GLY A 66 4.66 -5.61 0.58
C GLY A 66 5.89 -6.51 0.48
N ASP A 67 6.87 -6.20 -0.37
CA ASP A 67 8.13 -6.95 -0.45
C ASP A 67 9.01 -6.62 0.77
N ASN A 68 9.09 -5.34 1.17
CA ASN A 68 9.85 -4.94 2.36
C ASN A 68 9.34 -5.62 3.64
N LEU A 69 8.02 -5.75 3.79
CA LEU A 69 7.41 -6.42 4.94
C LEU A 69 7.74 -7.92 4.98
N ARG A 70 7.99 -8.57 3.84
CA ARG A 70 8.42 -9.99 3.77
C ARG A 70 9.85 -10.22 4.25
N HIS A 71 10.63 -9.16 4.47
CA HIS A 71 11.91 -9.28 5.18
C HIS A 71 11.74 -9.31 6.71
N GLY A 72 10.54 -9.00 7.24
CA GLY A 72 10.27 -8.89 8.67
C GLY A 72 8.90 -9.45 9.05
N LEU A 73 7.90 -8.58 9.19
CA LEU A 73 6.54 -8.90 9.67
C LEU A 73 5.87 -10.07 8.94
N ASN A 74 6.11 -10.17 7.63
CA ASN A 74 5.47 -11.13 6.74
C ASN A 74 6.46 -12.17 6.20
N LYS A 75 7.60 -12.38 6.88
CA LYS A 75 8.65 -13.31 6.42
C LYS A 75 8.24 -14.79 6.41
N ASP A 76 7.20 -15.12 7.16
CA ASP A 76 6.58 -16.43 7.23
C ASP A 76 5.62 -16.70 6.06
N LEU A 77 5.26 -15.67 5.30
CA LEU A 77 4.30 -15.77 4.20
C LEU A 77 5.01 -16.03 2.87
N GLY A 78 4.58 -17.09 2.18
CA GLY A 78 4.96 -17.36 0.81
C GLY A 78 4.15 -16.54 -0.20
N PHE A 79 4.07 -17.04 -1.43
CA PHE A 79 3.40 -16.37 -2.54
C PHE A 79 2.13 -17.11 -3.00
N LYS A 80 1.56 -18.00 -2.19
CA LYS A 80 0.26 -18.61 -2.47
C LYS A 80 -0.88 -17.60 -2.30
N ALA A 81 -2.06 -17.90 -2.83
CA ALA A 81 -3.24 -17.03 -2.76
C ALA A 81 -3.60 -16.68 -1.30
N GLU A 82 -3.54 -17.66 -0.40
CA GLU A 82 -3.85 -17.49 1.01
C GLU A 82 -2.79 -16.63 1.72
N ASP A 83 -1.51 -16.87 1.44
CA ASP A 83 -0.39 -16.10 1.99
C ASP A 83 -0.44 -14.63 1.53
N ARG A 84 -0.92 -14.37 0.31
CA ARG A 84 -1.13 -13.00 -0.20
C ARG A 84 -2.28 -12.33 0.50
N THR A 85 -3.40 -13.02 0.64
CA THR A 85 -4.56 -12.52 1.40
C THR A 85 -4.12 -12.13 2.81
N GLU A 86 -3.36 -12.99 3.49
CA GLU A 86 -2.83 -12.70 4.82
C GLU A 86 -1.80 -11.56 4.83
N ASN A 87 -0.92 -11.48 3.83
CA ASN A 87 0.03 -10.37 3.68
C ASN A 87 -0.69 -9.03 3.56
N ILE A 88 -1.75 -8.97 2.75
CA ILE A 88 -2.58 -7.78 2.56
C ILE A 88 -3.31 -7.44 3.86
N ARG A 89 -3.88 -8.44 4.55
CA ARG A 89 -4.57 -8.26 5.82
C ARG A 89 -3.65 -7.69 6.89
N ARG A 90 -2.48 -8.30 7.12
CA ARG A 90 -1.47 -7.81 8.09
C ARG A 90 -1.03 -6.39 7.76
N THR A 91 -0.76 -6.12 6.48
CA THR A 91 -0.31 -4.79 6.07
C THR A 91 -1.41 -3.74 6.24
N GLY A 92 -2.66 -4.08 5.96
CA GLY A 92 -3.81 -3.20 6.20
C GLY A 92 -3.98 -2.84 7.68
N GLU A 93 -3.82 -3.81 8.59
CA GLU A 93 -3.86 -3.54 10.04
C GLU A 93 -2.69 -2.63 10.48
N VAL A 94 -1.49 -2.84 9.95
CA VAL A 94 -0.36 -1.94 10.22
C VAL A 94 -0.63 -0.54 9.67
N ALA A 95 -1.11 -0.42 8.42
CA ALA A 95 -1.45 0.86 7.82
C ALA A 95 -2.50 1.63 8.64
N LYS A 96 -3.50 0.91 9.20
CA LYS A 96 -4.49 1.47 10.13
C LYS A 96 -3.84 2.02 11.40
N LEU A 97 -2.87 1.32 11.99
CA LEU A 97 -2.13 1.81 13.17
C LEU A 97 -1.29 3.05 12.84
N PHE A 98 -0.66 3.10 11.66
CA PHE A 98 0.06 4.29 11.19
C PHE A 98 -0.87 5.49 11.02
N ALA A 99 -2.04 5.29 10.41
CA ALA A 99 -3.05 6.35 10.26
C ALA A 99 -3.62 6.81 11.62
N ASP A 100 -3.82 5.90 12.57
CA ASP A 100 -4.23 6.25 13.93
C ASP A 100 -3.14 7.04 14.68
N ALA A 101 -1.87 6.74 14.40
CA ALA A 101 -0.72 7.50 14.89
C ALA A 101 -0.59 8.91 14.24
N GLY A 102 -1.44 9.25 13.28
CA GLY A 102 -1.46 10.54 12.59
C GLY A 102 -0.62 10.60 11.31
N LEU A 103 -0.04 9.47 10.86
CA LEU A 103 0.82 9.43 9.68
C LEU A 103 0.01 9.27 8.39
N ILE A 104 0.53 9.83 7.30
CA ILE A 104 0.04 9.53 5.94
C ILE A 104 0.76 8.27 5.46
N CYS A 105 0.09 7.14 5.60
CA CYS A 105 0.62 5.83 5.23
C CYS A 105 0.42 5.59 3.74
N VAL A 106 1.51 5.44 2.97
CA VAL A 106 1.47 5.11 1.55
C VAL A 106 1.65 3.60 1.41
N TYR A 107 0.56 2.87 1.23
CA TYR A 107 0.63 1.42 1.03
C TYR A 107 0.67 1.08 -0.47
N MET A 108 1.59 0.21 -0.84
CA MET A 108 1.66 -0.33 -2.19
C MET A 108 1.31 -1.81 -2.18
N ASN A 109 0.17 -2.14 -2.79
CA ASN A 109 -0.20 -3.53 -3.05
C ASN A 109 -0.18 -3.82 -4.54
N MET A 110 0.25 -5.02 -4.90
CA MET A 110 0.52 -5.40 -6.28
C MET A 110 -0.38 -6.57 -6.72
N PRO A 111 -1.09 -6.43 -7.85
CA PRO A 111 -1.69 -7.56 -8.55
C PRO A 111 -0.71 -8.24 -9.50
N LEU A 112 -0.72 -9.57 -9.49
CA LEU A 112 0.32 -10.38 -10.12
C LEU A 112 0.09 -10.67 -11.61
N SER A 113 -1.11 -10.57 -12.17
CA SER A 113 -1.35 -10.74 -13.63
C SER A 113 -0.55 -9.80 -14.52
N LEU A 114 -0.07 -8.69 -13.97
CA LEU A 114 0.50 -7.61 -14.75
C LEU A 114 1.97 -7.34 -14.45
N CYS A 115 2.59 -8.10 -13.55
CA CYS A 115 4.05 -8.08 -13.39
C CYS A 115 4.76 -9.04 -14.35
N GLU A 116 3.99 -9.87 -15.07
CA GLU A 116 4.48 -10.78 -16.11
C GLU A 116 5.12 -10.08 -17.29
N ALA A 117 4.47 -9.04 -17.80
CA ALA A 117 4.92 -8.37 -19.02
C ALA A 117 6.27 -7.67 -18.87
N ARG A 118 6.63 -7.24 -17.65
CA ARG A 118 7.89 -6.53 -17.38
C ARG A 118 8.97 -7.40 -16.78
N ASP A 119 8.56 -8.33 -15.91
CA ASP A 119 9.42 -9.28 -15.20
C ASP A 119 10.81 -8.74 -14.78
N PRO A 120 10.91 -7.57 -14.12
CA PRO A 120 12.20 -6.93 -13.84
C PRO A 120 13.10 -7.76 -12.91
N LYS A 121 12.49 -8.66 -12.14
CA LYS A 121 13.16 -9.59 -11.22
C LYS A 121 13.27 -11.02 -11.79
N GLY A 122 12.77 -11.30 -13.00
CA GLY A 122 12.80 -12.64 -13.62
C GLY A 122 11.84 -13.68 -13.00
N LEU A 123 11.00 -13.29 -12.05
CA LEU A 123 10.14 -14.17 -11.27
C LEU A 123 9.01 -14.79 -12.12
N TYR A 124 8.54 -14.12 -13.17
CA TYR A 124 7.48 -14.62 -14.03
C TYR A 124 7.98 -15.66 -15.01
N LYS A 125 9.15 -15.42 -15.61
CA LYS A 125 9.82 -16.43 -16.41
C LYS A 125 10.04 -17.71 -15.62
N LEU A 126 10.41 -17.60 -14.34
CA LEU A 126 10.56 -18.75 -13.45
C LEU A 126 9.23 -19.43 -13.13
N ALA A 127 8.15 -18.66 -12.90
CA ALA A 127 6.82 -19.19 -12.67
C ALA A 127 6.26 -19.93 -13.91
N ARG A 128 6.33 -19.33 -15.11
CA ARG A 128 5.94 -19.98 -16.38
C ARG A 128 6.76 -21.23 -16.69
N ALA A 129 8.04 -21.25 -16.29
CA ALA A 129 8.90 -22.45 -16.39
C ALA A 129 8.56 -23.54 -15.35
N GLY A 130 7.51 -23.36 -14.55
CA GLY A 130 7.08 -24.32 -13.52
C GLY A 130 7.98 -24.38 -12.29
N LYS A 131 8.96 -23.46 -12.17
CA LYS A 131 9.89 -23.42 -11.04
C LYS A 131 9.31 -22.73 -9.81
N ILE A 132 8.24 -21.94 -9.97
CA ILE A 132 7.48 -21.30 -8.91
C ILE A 132 6.01 -21.68 -9.08
N LYS A 133 5.39 -22.28 -8.06
CA LYS A 133 3.98 -22.69 -8.08
C LYS A 133 3.09 -21.69 -7.33
N GLY A 134 1.84 -21.53 -7.75
CA GLY A 134 0.85 -20.69 -7.06
C GLY A 134 1.04 -19.20 -7.34
N PHE A 135 1.34 -18.88 -8.59
CA PHE A 135 1.66 -17.52 -9.01
C PHE A 135 0.40 -16.83 -9.56
N THR A 136 -0.27 -15.99 -8.75
CA THR A 136 -1.35 -15.07 -9.16
C THR A 136 -1.15 -14.45 -10.57
N GLY A 137 -2.19 -14.36 -11.39
CA GLY A 137 -2.13 -13.93 -12.77
C GLY A 137 -1.62 -14.95 -13.78
N ILE A 138 -0.96 -16.02 -13.33
CA ILE A 138 -0.70 -17.23 -14.13
C ILE A 138 -1.67 -18.32 -13.67
N ASP A 139 -1.68 -18.63 -12.37
CA ASP A 139 -2.42 -19.76 -11.80
C ASP A 139 -3.53 -19.34 -10.80
N ASP A 140 -3.75 -18.04 -10.56
CA ASP A 140 -4.65 -17.51 -9.50
C ASP A 140 -5.18 -16.08 -9.85
N PRO A 141 -6.49 -15.75 -9.84
CA PRO A 141 -7.04 -14.52 -10.46
C PRO A 141 -6.78 -13.18 -9.71
N TYR A 142 -6.98 -12.04 -10.41
CA TYR A 142 -6.95 -10.68 -9.82
C TYR A 142 -8.26 -9.92 -10.05
N GLU A 143 -8.68 -9.17 -9.04
CA GLU A 143 -9.85 -8.28 -9.09
C GLU A 143 -9.44 -6.82 -8.80
N PRO A 144 -9.65 -5.88 -9.75
CA PRO A 144 -9.39 -4.46 -9.53
C PRO A 144 -10.33 -3.87 -8.46
N PRO A 145 -9.93 -2.79 -7.77
CA PRO A 145 -10.82 -2.12 -6.82
C PRO A 145 -12.03 -1.55 -7.57
N LEU A 146 -13.23 -1.82 -7.05
CA LEU A 146 -14.47 -1.35 -7.64
C LEU A 146 -14.69 0.17 -7.44
N ASN A 147 -14.10 0.74 -6.39
CA ASN A 147 -14.26 2.15 -6.01
C ASN A 147 -12.89 2.76 -5.69
N CYS A 148 -12.27 3.43 -6.66
CA CYS A 148 -11.03 4.19 -6.47
C CYS A 148 -11.35 5.68 -6.30
N GLU A 149 -10.79 6.33 -5.26
CA GLU A 149 -10.94 7.77 -5.07
C GLU A 149 -10.10 8.59 -6.05
N ILE A 150 -8.93 8.07 -6.44
CA ILE A 150 -8.02 8.67 -7.41
C ILE A 150 -7.63 7.62 -8.43
N GLU A 151 -7.96 7.87 -9.69
CA GLU A 151 -7.49 7.07 -10.81
C GLU A 151 -6.48 7.89 -11.62
N ILE A 152 -5.23 7.46 -11.63
CA ILE A 152 -4.18 8.11 -12.42
C ILE A 152 -4.21 7.51 -13.83
N LYS A 153 -4.83 8.24 -14.76
CA LYS A 153 -4.89 7.88 -16.19
C LYS A 153 -3.71 8.47 -16.96
N GLU A 154 -3.38 7.81 -18.06
CA GLU A 154 -2.56 8.38 -19.12
C GLU A 154 -3.24 9.64 -19.68
N ASP A 155 -2.44 10.65 -20.00
CA ASP A 155 -2.91 11.84 -20.69
C ASP A 155 -2.36 11.82 -22.11
N SER A 156 -3.26 11.74 -23.10
CA SER A 156 -2.90 11.76 -24.52
C SER A 156 -1.88 10.69 -24.94
N GLY A 157 -1.93 9.50 -24.31
CA GLY A 157 -1.02 8.37 -24.56
C GLY A 157 0.34 8.50 -23.88
N VAL A 158 0.54 9.51 -23.03
CA VAL A 158 1.76 9.69 -22.23
C VAL A 158 1.43 9.44 -20.76
N CYS A 159 2.18 8.53 -20.13
CA CYS A 159 2.10 8.32 -18.69
C CYS A 159 2.66 9.57 -17.98
N PRO A 160 1.89 10.21 -17.07
CA PRO A 160 2.39 11.36 -16.33
C PRO A 160 3.65 11.02 -15.54
N THR A 161 4.54 12.00 -15.35
CA THR A 161 5.74 11.77 -14.55
C THR A 161 5.36 11.46 -13.09
N PRO A 162 6.20 10.71 -12.34
CA PRO A 162 5.96 10.44 -10.92
C PRO A 162 5.69 11.68 -10.07
N TYR A 163 6.34 12.80 -10.41
CA TYR A 163 6.10 14.09 -9.77
C TYR A 163 4.68 14.63 -10.03
N VAL A 164 4.22 14.59 -11.28
CA VAL A 164 2.85 15.02 -11.63
C VAL A 164 1.81 14.11 -10.97
N MET A 165 2.06 12.80 -10.96
CA MET A 165 1.22 11.80 -10.29
C MET A 165 1.13 12.07 -8.78
N ALA A 166 2.27 12.33 -8.12
CA ALA A 166 2.33 12.69 -6.70
C ALA A 166 1.57 13.99 -6.42
N GLY A 167 1.75 15.01 -7.26
CA GLY A 167 1.03 16.28 -7.15
C GLY A 167 -0.49 16.10 -7.13
N LYS A 168 -1.03 15.25 -8.01
CA LYS A 168 -2.48 14.92 -8.01
C LYS A 168 -2.95 14.35 -6.67
N VAL A 169 -2.18 13.42 -6.09
CA VAL A 169 -2.51 12.83 -4.79
C VAL A 169 -2.43 13.88 -3.69
N VAL A 170 -1.41 14.73 -3.69
CA VAL A 170 -1.26 15.80 -2.69
C VAL A 170 -2.38 16.82 -2.77
N SER A 171 -2.77 17.26 -3.96
CA SER A 171 -3.92 18.16 -4.14
C SER A 171 -5.21 17.54 -3.61
N TYR A 172 -5.43 16.24 -3.82
CA TYR A 172 -6.58 15.54 -3.24
C TYR A 172 -6.53 15.53 -1.71
N LEU A 173 -5.37 15.21 -1.12
CA LEU A 173 -5.21 15.21 0.34
C LEU A 173 -5.43 16.60 0.94
N GLU A 174 -4.99 17.65 0.25
CA GLU A 174 -5.21 19.05 0.63
C GLU A 174 -6.69 19.43 0.57
N GLU A 175 -7.38 19.13 -0.54
CA GLU A 175 -8.82 19.40 -0.71
C GLU A 175 -9.68 18.70 0.36
N LYS A 176 -9.28 17.47 0.76
CA LYS A 176 -9.94 16.72 1.82
C LYS A 176 -9.51 17.13 3.23
N GLY A 177 -8.61 18.10 3.37
CA GLY A 177 -8.15 18.63 4.65
C GLY A 177 -7.34 17.62 5.47
N TYR A 178 -6.59 16.73 4.81
CA TYR A 178 -5.64 15.82 5.47
C TYR A 178 -4.31 16.49 5.81
N LEU A 179 -3.96 17.56 5.10
CA LEU A 179 -2.68 18.25 5.25
C LEU A 179 -2.71 19.39 6.29
N GLU A 180 -3.76 19.48 7.08
CA GLU A 180 -3.94 20.46 8.15
C GLU A 180 -4.84 19.87 9.24
N CYS A 181 -4.71 20.34 10.48
CA CYS A 181 -5.49 19.87 11.62
C CYS A 181 -6.28 20.99 12.29
#